data_AF-A0A942CC60-F1
#
_entry.id   AF-A0A942CC60-F1
#
_cell.length_a   1.000
_cell.length_b   1.000
_cell.length_c   1.000
_cell.angle_alpha   90.00
_cell.angle_beta   90.00
_cell.angle_gamma   90.00
#
_symmetry.space_group_name_H-M   'P 1'
#
loop_
_entity.id
_entity.type
_entity.pdbx_description
1 polymer ?
#
loop_
_entity_poly.entity_id
_entity_poly.type
_entity_poly.pdbx_seq_one_letter_code
_entity_poly.pdbx_strand_id
1 'polypeptide(L)' 'MTDFEAQVLADLSALKSQMHALLGVGQPGRLQALEDRVERHEAAVQRMKGMGGLLSVALTVVHVAIDFFRRAH' A
#
# COMPACT_ATOMS: atom_id res chain seq x y z
N MET A 1 5.68 -44.89 15.87
CA MET A 1 5.65 -43.41 15.87
C MET A 1 5.52 -42.98 17.31
N THR A 2 6.39 -42.09 17.79
CA THR A 2 6.34 -41.60 19.17
C THR A 2 5.25 -40.52 19.32
N ASP A 3 4.78 -40.26 20.53
CA ASP A 3 3.78 -39.22 20.79
C ASP A 3 4.27 -37.83 20.35
N PHE A 4 5.57 -37.58 20.54
CA PHE A 4 6.23 -36.37 20.06
C PHE A 4 6.16 -36.24 18.53
N GLU A 5 6.51 -37.30 17.79
CA GLU A 5 6.43 -37.29 16.33
C GLU A 5 5.01 -37.05 15.83
N ALA A 6 4.01 -37.68 16.47
CA ALA A 6 2.61 -37.50 16.12
C ALA A 6 2.15 -36.04 16.34
N GLN A 7 2.57 -35.43 17.44
CA GLN A 7 2.23 -34.04 17.76
C GLN A 7 2.91 -33.05 16.80
N VAL A 8 4.19 -33.23 16.51
CA VAL A 8 4.92 -32.38 15.55
C VAL A 8 4.30 -32.44 14.15
N LEU A 9 3.89 -33.63 13.71
CA LEU A 9 3.21 -33.78 12.42
C LEU A 9 1.84 -33.10 12.39
N ALA A 10 1.09 -33.15 13.49
CA ALA A 10 -0.17 -32.44 13.60
C ALA A 10 0.03 -30.92 13.50
N ASP A 11 1.02 -30.37 14.22
CA ASP A 11 1.33 -28.94 14.22
C ASP A 11 1.82 -28.47 12.84
N LEU A 12 2.69 -29.24 12.18
CA LEU A 12 3.16 -28.93 10.82
C LEU A 12 2.02 -28.97 9.79
N SER A 13 1.09 -29.92 9.94
CA SER A 13 -0.09 -29.99 9.08
C SER A 13 -0.98 -28.76 9.24
N ALA A 14 -1.23 -28.34 10.48
CA ALA A 14 -1.98 -27.13 10.79
C ALA A 14 -1.28 -25.87 10.23
N LEU A 15 0.03 -25.76 10.43
CA LEU A 15 0.83 -24.65 9.90
C LEU A 15 0.77 -24.59 8.37
N LYS A 16 0.94 -25.74 7.70
CA LYS A 16 0.86 -25.83 6.23
C LYS A 16 -0.50 -25.36 5.72
N SER A 17 -1.59 -25.76 6.38
CA SER A 17 -2.95 -25.34 6.05
C SER A 17 -3.12 -23.82 6.19
N GLN A 18 -2.63 -23.24 7.28
CA GLN A 18 -2.67 -21.79 7.50
C GLN A 18 -1.84 -21.04 6.45
N MET A 19 -0.66 -21.54 6.10
CA MET A 19 0.18 -20.96 5.06
C MET A 19 -0.50 -21.02 3.69
N HIS A 20 -1.15 -22.13 3.34
CA HIS A 20 -1.92 -22.24 2.10
C HIS A 20 -3.06 -21.21 2.06
N ALA A 21 -3.73 -20.92 3.17
CA ALA A 21 -4.75 -19.88 3.22
C ALA A 21 -4.18 -18.45 3.07
N LEU A 22 -2.98 -18.20 3.60
CA LEU A 22 -2.32 -16.89 3.50
C LEU A 22 -1.73 -16.62 2.12
N LEU A 23 -0.95 -17.56 1.60
CA LEU A 23 -0.24 -17.44 0.33
C LEU A 23 -1.13 -17.79 -0.86
N GLY A 24 -2.09 -18.69 -0.67
CA GLY A 24 -2.87 -19.27 -1.74
C GLY A 24 -2.16 -20.47 -2.37
N VAL A 25 -2.94 -21.34 -3.04
CA VAL A 25 -2.43 -22.50 -3.78
C VAL A 25 -3.10 -22.52 -5.14
N GLY A 26 -2.45 -21.93 -6.14
CA GLY A 26 -3.02 -21.77 -7.49
C GLY A 26 -4.17 -20.76 -7.60
N GLN A 27 -4.59 -20.17 -6.48
CA GLN A 27 -5.52 -19.04 -6.40
C GLN A 27 -4.96 -18.01 -5.40
N PRO A 28 -5.26 -16.72 -5.57
CA PRO A 28 -4.72 -15.67 -4.71
C PRO A 28 -5.14 -15.88 -3.24
N GLY A 29 -4.13 -15.88 -2.35
CA GLY A 29 -4.34 -15.96 -0.91
C GLY A 29 -4.69 -14.61 -0.29
N ARG A 30 -4.88 -14.60 1.03
CA ARG A 30 -5.21 -13.38 1.79
C ARG A 30 -4.12 -12.31 1.70
N LEU A 31 -2.85 -12.71 1.55
CA LEU A 31 -1.73 -11.78 1.39
C LEU A 31 -1.87 -10.98 0.09
N GLN A 32 -2.15 -11.66 -1.01
CA GLN A 32 -2.28 -11.02 -2.32
C GLN A 32 -3.47 -10.05 -2.37
N ALA A 33 -4.59 -10.41 -1.74
CA ALA A 33 -5.72 -9.48 -1.58
C ALA A 33 -5.36 -8.21 -0.77
N LEU A 34 -4.37 -8.32 0.13
CA LEU A 34 -3.88 -7.20 0.93
C LEU A 34 -2.92 -6.33 0.11
N GLU A 35 -2.01 -6.96 -0.65
CA GLU A 35 -1.13 -6.29 -1.61
C GLU A 35 -1.95 -5.47 -2.62
N ASP A 36 -2.99 -6.07 -3.23
CA ASP A 36 -3.88 -5.36 -4.17
C ASP A 36 -4.57 -4.14 -3.52
N ARG A 37 -4.93 -4.24 -2.24
CA ARG A 37 -5.54 -3.12 -1.50
C ARG A 37 -4.53 -2.01 -1.22
N VAL A 38 -3.29 -2.38 -0.88
CA VAL A 38 -2.18 -1.44 -0.65
C VAL A 38 -1.83 -0.74 -1.95
N GLU A 39 -1.66 -1.48 -3.06
CA GLU A 39 -1.34 -0.91 -4.36
C GLU A 39 -2.39 0.13 -4.81
N ARG A 40 -3.68 -0.18 -4.63
CA ARG A 40 -4.76 0.79 -4.89
C ARG A 40 -4.66 2.04 -4.01
N HIS A 41 -4.30 1.88 -2.73
CA HIS A 41 -4.10 3.03 -1.83
C HIS A 41 -2.89 3.86 -2.23
N GLU A 42 -1.78 3.23 -2.58
CA GLU A 42 -0.57 3.92 -3.04
C GLU A 42 -0.84 4.71 -4.31
N ALA A 43 -1.54 4.12 -5.29
CA ALA A 43 -1.92 4.81 -6.52
C ALA A 43 -2.84 6.02 -6.25
N ALA A 44 -3.77 5.92 -5.29
CA ALA A 44 -4.62 7.04 -4.91
C ALA A 44 -3.81 8.16 -4.22
N VAL A 45 -2.95 7.80 -3.27
CA VAL A 45 -2.07 8.75 -2.55
C VAL A 45 -1.11 9.44 -3.52
N GLN A 46 -0.54 8.70 -4.47
CA GLN A 46 0.37 9.25 -5.47
C GLN A 46 -0.33 10.27 -6.38
N ARG A 47 -1.56 10.00 -6.83
CA ARG A 47 -2.35 10.98 -7.59
C ARG A 47 -2.64 12.24 -6.78
N MET A 48 -3.03 12.09 -5.51
CA MET A 48 -3.27 13.23 -4.62
C MET A 48 -2.01 14.07 -4.41
N LYS A 49 -0.84 13.43 -4.23
CA LYS A 49 0.44 14.13 -4.13
C LYS A 49 0.75 14.94 -5.39
N GLY A 50 0.55 14.36 -6.58
CA GLY A 50 0.73 15.08 -7.85
C GLY A 50 -0.17 16.31 -7.96
N MET A 51 -1.43 16.19 -7.53
CA MET A 51 -2.40 17.29 -7.56
C MET A 51 -2.04 18.39 -6.55
N GLY A 52 -1.58 18.02 -5.35
CA GLY A 52 -1.07 18.96 -4.35
C GLY A 52 0.15 19.74 -4.84
N GLY A 53 1.05 19.09 -5.58
CA GLY A 53 2.21 19.76 -6.20
C GLY A 53 1.81 20.81 -7.26
N LEU A 54 0.80 20.51 -8.08
CA LEU A 54 0.29 21.48 -9.06
C LEU A 54 -0.36 22.69 -8.37
N LEU A 55 -1.14 22.44 -7.32
CA LEU A 55 -1.79 23.50 -6.55
C LEU A 55 -0.77 24.40 -5.85
N SER A 56 0.29 23.84 -5.28
CA SER A 56 1.34 24.64 -4.64
C SER A 56 2.08 25.52 -5.65
N VAL A 57 2.45 24.98 -6.81
CA VAL A 57 3.07 25.75 -7.89
C VAL A 57 2.16 26.88 -8.37
N ALA A 58 0.88 26.60 -8.59
CA ALA A 58 -0.09 27.63 -8.99
C ALA A 58 -0.20 28.76 -7.95
N LEU A 59 -0.28 28.40 -6.67
CA LEU A 59 -0.32 29.37 -5.57
C LEU A 59 0.96 30.21 -5.50
N THR A 60 2.13 29.61 -5.71
CA THR A 60 3.40 30.34 -5.76
C THR A 60 3.43 31.34 -6.92
N VAL A 61 2.98 30.94 -8.12
CA VAL A 61 2.91 31.84 -9.28
C VAL A 61 1.98 33.02 -9.01
N VAL A 62 0.82 32.77 -8.40
CA VAL A 62 -0.12 33.84 -8.01
C VAL A 62 0.52 34.81 -7.01
N HIS A 63 1.22 34.31 -5.99
CA HIS A 63 1.92 35.16 -5.01
C HIS A 63 3.00 36.01 -5.68
N VAL A 64 3.83 35.41 -6.55
CA VAL A 64 4.87 36.13 -7.28
C VAL A 64 4.28 37.24 -8.16
N ALA A 65 3.17 36.95 -8.85
CA ALA A 65 2.48 37.95 -9.68
C ALA A 65 1.96 39.12 -8.83
N ILE A 66 1.28 38.83 -7.72
CA ILE A 66 0.77 39.86 -6.79
C ILE A 66 1.91 40.72 -6.26
N ASP A 67 3.01 40.11 -5.81
CA ASP A 67 4.18 40.83 -5.30
C ASP A 67 4.86 41.69 -6.37
N PHE A 68 4.90 41.21 -7.62
CA PHE A 68 5.42 41.98 -8.75
C PHE A 68 4.57 43.24 -9.01
N PHE A 69 3.25 43.08 -9.11
CA PHE A 69 2.34 44.23 -9.31
C PHE A 69 2.35 45.21 -8.12
N ARG A 70 2.51 44.70 -6.89
CA ARG A 70 2.64 45.55 -5.69
C ARG A 70 3.95 46.32 -5.61
N ARG A 71 5.03 45.84 -6.23
CA ARG A 71 6.33 46.54 -6.29
C ARG A 71 6.48 47.46 -7.51
N ALA A 72 5.68 47.23 -8.56
CA ALA A 72 5.68 48.03 -9.77
C ALA A 72 4.81 49.30 -9.68
N HIS A 73 3.94 49.38 -8.66
CA HIS A 73 3.19 50.57 -8.25
C HIS A 73 3.89 51.29 -7.11
#